data_AF-A0A6A6ZCJ8-F1
#
_entry.id   AF-A0A6A6ZCJ8-F1
#
_cell.length_a   1.000
_cell.length_b   1.000
_cell.length_c   1.000
_cell.angle_alpha   90.00
_cell.angle_beta   90.00
_cell.angle_gamma   90.00
#
_symmetry.space_group_name_H-M   'P 1'
#
loop_
_entity.id
_entity.type
_entity.pdbx_description
1 polymer ?
#
loop_
_entity_poly.entity_id
_entity_poly.type
_entity_poly.pdbx_seq_one_letter_code
_entity_poly.pdbx_strand_id
1 'polypeptide(L)'
;MDPHLNEILPPPPVEILAERVDGESPEGDQSGEAKLTATFPKYTSLEEATFTVFKHDALLYYLHFHLESHDRCNVKLKPSLWDKGAYFRINLLKDGALRLIPHFMPIKLRDGTPKKRPLPSPTPAEMTPESSRPKKRRLDDAELPSALAIVGTPEKPLVSPVDVAEQEAFELEQSRRKSTLNRMNTDPTKFKPKATAPLPRDATYSNWKIDFEDAIRRRIEQAHEGIAVDTNSGKAKWARRWAHAQMIGGKFGMLALVPCTHCARAGAACRVYHPDCCEWDMEGRSPENQLGWRCERCREISDSNSTAGGCDAQFEK
;
A
#
# COMPACT_ATOMS: atom_id res chain seq x y z
N MET A 1 -36.99 3.19 10.92
CA MET A 1 -35.52 3.32 10.88
C MET A 1 -35.23 4.80 10.80
N ASP A 2 -34.92 5.40 11.95
CA ASP A 2 -34.57 6.82 11.99
C ASP A 2 -33.28 7.04 11.20
N PRO A 3 -33.29 7.89 10.17
CA PRO A 3 -32.06 8.38 9.58
C PRO A 3 -31.45 9.31 10.62
N HIS A 4 -30.74 8.73 11.59
CA HIS A 4 -29.96 9.51 12.55
C HIS A 4 -29.10 10.45 11.75
N LEU A 5 -29.48 11.73 11.83
CA LEU A 5 -28.73 12.86 11.31
C LEU A 5 -27.27 12.62 11.68
N ASN A 6 -26.40 12.57 10.67
CA ASN A 6 -24.96 12.71 10.85
C ASN A 6 -24.73 14.13 11.38
N GLU A 7 -25.10 14.37 12.63
CA GLU A 7 -24.74 15.57 13.34
C GLU A 7 -23.22 15.56 13.40
N ILE A 8 -22.60 16.51 12.71
CA ILE A 8 -21.15 16.63 12.66
C ILE A 8 -20.73 17.05 14.06
N LEU A 9 -20.47 16.06 14.90
CA LEU A 9 -19.95 16.29 16.24
C LEU A 9 -18.59 16.99 16.09
N PRO A 10 -18.29 17.97 16.96
CA PRO A 10 -16.96 18.55 17.00
C PRO A 10 -15.92 17.43 17.19
N PRO A 11 -14.72 17.56 16.58
CA PRO A 11 -13.69 16.54 16.71
C PRO A 11 -13.39 16.32 18.21
N PRO A 12 -13.47 15.07 18.69
CA PRO A 12 -13.23 14.77 20.10
C PRO A 12 -11.77 15.08 20.44
N PRO A 13 -11.44 15.24 21.73
CA PRO A 13 -10.06 15.26 22.19
C PRO A 13 -9.31 14.02 21.71
N VAL A 14 -8.05 14.22 21.35
CA VAL A 14 -7.12 13.18 20.92
C VAL A 14 -5.99 13.13 21.93
N GLU A 15 -5.72 11.94 22.44
CA GLU A 15 -4.64 11.66 23.38
C GLU A 15 -3.55 10.89 22.66
N ILE A 16 -2.37 11.49 22.52
CA ILE A 16 -1.20 10.83 21.95
C ILE A 16 -0.41 10.20 23.09
N LEU A 17 -0.34 8.87 23.08
CA LEU A 17 0.38 8.07 24.04
C LEU A 17 1.88 8.03 23.72
N ALA A 18 2.66 7.37 24.56
CA ALA A 18 4.09 7.17 24.33
C ALA A 18 4.38 6.50 22.98
N GLU A 19 5.52 6.84 22.38
CA GLU A 19 6.02 6.27 21.14
C GLU A 19 6.31 4.77 21.29
N ARG A 20 5.99 4.00 20.24
CA ARG A 20 6.53 2.63 20.10
C ARG A 20 7.83 2.66 19.31
N VAL A 21 8.85 2.01 19.86
CA VAL A 21 10.11 1.72 19.17
C VAL A 21 9.96 0.39 18.41
N ASP A 22 10.32 0.38 17.12
CA ASP A 22 10.31 -0.83 16.29
C ASP A 22 11.13 -1.95 16.96
N GLY A 23 10.49 -3.10 17.20
CA GLY A 23 11.15 -4.32 17.70
C GLY A 23 10.96 -4.59 19.19
N GLU A 24 10.36 -3.68 19.95
CA GLU A 24 9.98 -3.95 21.34
C GLU A 24 8.53 -4.44 21.40
N SER A 25 8.35 -5.71 21.77
CA SER A 25 7.03 -6.27 22.05
C SER A 25 6.56 -5.71 23.39
N PRO A 26 5.32 -5.16 23.48
CA PRO A 26 4.79 -4.62 24.72
C PRO A 26 4.35 -5.78 25.64
N GLU A 27 5.30 -6.50 26.22
CA GLU A 27 5.04 -7.43 27.30
C GLU A 27 4.95 -6.67 28.62
N GLY A 28 3.88 -5.90 28.79
CA GLY A 28 3.58 -5.15 30.00
C GLY A 28 2.39 -4.22 29.80
N ASP A 29 1.53 -4.13 30.82
CA ASP A 29 0.34 -3.26 30.86
C ASP A 29 0.78 -1.78 30.90
N GLN A 30 1.27 -1.28 29.76
CA GLN A 30 1.69 0.10 29.58
C GLN A 30 0.49 0.91 29.09
N SER A 31 -0.48 1.13 29.99
CA SER A 31 -1.38 2.29 29.88
C SER A 31 -0.54 3.56 30.11
N GLY A 32 0.24 3.92 29.09
CA GLY A 32 1.17 5.04 29.16
C GLY A 32 0.41 6.35 29.36
N GLU A 33 0.92 7.19 30.25
CA GLU A 33 0.43 8.56 30.43
C GLU A 33 0.47 9.32 29.09
N ALA A 34 -0.63 10.00 28.75
CA ALA A 34 -0.73 10.76 27.51
C ALA A 34 0.35 11.86 27.48
N LYS A 35 1.08 11.93 26.36
CA LYS A 35 2.12 12.95 26.12
C LYS A 35 1.55 14.23 25.54
N LEU A 36 0.41 14.14 24.84
CA LEU A 36 -0.27 15.29 24.24
C LEU A 36 -1.79 15.04 24.25
N THR A 37 -2.54 15.99 24.76
CA THR A 37 -4.01 16.00 24.69
C THR A 37 -4.47 17.29 24.03
N ALA A 38 -5.06 17.20 22.85
CA ALA A 38 -5.57 18.34 22.09
C ALA A 38 -6.63 17.91 21.07
N THR A 39 -7.25 18.87 20.37
CA THR A 39 -8.13 18.58 19.23
C THR A 39 -7.40 18.88 17.93
N PHE A 40 -7.54 18.02 16.94
CA PHE A 40 -6.86 18.15 15.65
C PHE A 40 -7.87 18.06 14.50
N PRO A 41 -8.36 19.22 14.00
CA PRO A 41 -9.33 19.26 12.90
C PRO A 41 -8.81 18.63 11.61
N LYS A 42 -7.48 18.59 11.43
CA LYS A 42 -6.81 18.05 10.25
C LYS A 42 -5.71 17.07 10.64
N TYR A 43 -5.50 16.06 9.80
CA TYR A 43 -4.46 15.07 10.03
C TYR A 43 -3.06 15.70 10.02
N THR A 44 -2.83 16.71 9.18
CA THR A 44 -1.55 17.43 9.14
C THR A 44 -1.24 18.14 10.46
N SER A 45 -2.24 18.75 11.11
CA SER A 45 -2.05 19.39 12.42
C SER A 45 -1.73 18.38 13.53
N LEU A 46 -2.26 17.15 13.42
CA LEU A 46 -1.92 16.04 14.30
C LEU A 46 -0.45 15.62 14.10
N GLU A 47 -0.02 15.45 12.84
CA GLU A 47 1.37 15.07 12.52
C GLU A 47 2.38 16.12 13.00
N GLU A 48 2.17 17.40 12.67
CA GLU A 48 3.04 18.51 13.06
C GLU A 48 3.21 18.61 14.58
N ALA A 49 2.12 18.51 15.32
CA ALA A 49 2.15 18.53 16.79
C ALA A 49 2.89 17.32 17.35
N THR A 50 2.72 16.16 16.74
CA THR A 50 3.39 14.92 17.16
C THR A 50 4.89 14.98 16.90
N PHE A 51 5.34 15.41 15.72
CA PHE A 51 6.77 15.64 15.45
C PHE A 51 7.38 16.63 16.45
N THR A 52 6.66 17.70 16.76
CA THR A 52 7.11 18.73 17.72
C THR A 52 7.26 18.16 19.13
N VAL A 53 6.26 17.42 19.63
CA VAL A 53 6.28 16.85 20.99
C VAL A 53 7.36 15.79 21.16
N PHE A 54 7.54 14.92 20.17
CA PHE A 54 8.53 13.83 20.23
C PHE A 54 9.92 14.23 19.73
N LYS A 55 10.09 15.47 19.23
CA LYS A 55 11.37 16.03 18.74
C LYS A 55 12.01 15.20 17.62
N HIS A 56 11.19 14.61 16.75
CA HIS A 56 11.66 13.91 15.55
C HIS A 56 11.69 14.85 14.34
N ASP A 57 12.65 14.65 13.44
CA ASP A 57 12.74 15.40 12.19
C ASP A 57 11.84 14.75 11.12
N ALA A 58 10.85 15.50 10.62
CA ALA A 58 9.94 15.06 9.58
C ALA A 58 10.64 14.71 8.24
N LEU A 59 11.89 15.15 8.04
CA LEU A 59 12.71 14.78 6.87
C LEU A 59 13.38 13.42 7.02
N LEU A 60 13.53 12.92 8.25
CA LEU A 60 14.23 11.67 8.56
C LEU A 60 13.27 10.53 8.90
N TYR A 61 12.04 10.86 9.28
CA TYR A 61 11.06 9.88 9.76
C TYR A 61 9.73 9.98 9.04
N TYR A 62 9.16 8.81 8.77
CA TYR A 62 7.77 8.64 8.38
C TYR A 62 6.94 8.37 9.64
N LEU A 63 5.97 9.24 9.93
CA LEU A 63 5.05 9.10 11.06
C LEU A 63 3.75 8.42 10.61
N HIS A 64 3.24 7.52 11.45
CA HIS A 64 1.87 7.05 11.36
C HIS A 64 1.31 6.75 12.74
N PHE A 65 -0.02 6.63 12.83
CA PHE A 65 -0.72 6.41 14.08
C PHE A 65 -1.48 5.09 14.08
N HIS A 66 -1.54 4.48 15.26
CA HIS A 66 -2.42 3.36 15.59
C HIS A 66 -3.44 3.78 16.64
N LEU A 67 -4.59 3.10 16.66
CA LEU A 67 -5.52 3.19 17.80
C LEU A 67 -4.97 2.35 18.93
N GLU A 68 -5.04 2.84 20.17
CA GLU A 68 -4.63 2.07 21.36
C GLU A 68 -5.35 0.71 21.48
N SER A 69 -6.59 0.63 21.00
CA SER A 69 -7.36 -0.63 20.98
C SER A 69 -6.82 -1.70 20.02
N HIS A 70 -5.86 -1.36 19.17
CA HIS A 70 -5.29 -2.28 18.19
C HIS A 70 -3.78 -2.41 18.44
N ASP A 71 -3.33 -3.59 18.89
CA ASP A 71 -1.90 -3.81 19.16
C ASP A 71 -1.03 -3.90 17.89
N ARG A 72 -1.64 -3.91 16.70
CA ARG A 72 -0.96 -4.22 15.43
C ARG A 72 -0.65 -2.95 14.64
N CYS A 73 0.60 -2.86 14.18
CA CYS A 73 1.05 -1.80 13.25
C CYS A 73 0.34 -1.82 11.87
N ASN A 74 -0.54 -2.78 11.63
CA ASN A 74 -1.22 -2.97 10.35
C ASN A 74 -2.47 -2.08 10.20
N VAL A 75 -3.02 -1.56 11.30
CA VAL A 75 -4.19 -0.66 11.24
C VAL A 75 -3.69 0.77 11.36
N LYS A 76 -3.35 1.37 10.22
CA LYS A 76 -2.88 2.75 10.12
C LYS A 76 -4.07 3.70 9.92
N LEU A 77 -4.07 4.82 10.63
CA LEU A 77 -4.99 5.90 10.33
C LEU A 77 -4.70 6.46 8.93
N LYS A 78 -5.75 6.72 8.15
CA LYS A 78 -5.65 7.33 6.82
C LYS A 78 -5.97 8.81 6.90
N PRO A 79 -5.11 9.72 6.39
CA PRO A 79 -5.36 11.16 6.43
C PRO A 79 -6.73 11.57 5.87
N SER A 80 -7.11 11.00 4.73
CA SER A 80 -8.40 11.32 4.08
C SER A 80 -9.63 10.86 4.87
N LEU A 81 -9.49 9.86 5.73
CA LEU A 81 -10.58 9.38 6.59
C LEU A 81 -10.63 10.16 7.91
N TRP A 82 -9.47 10.58 8.42
CA TRP A 82 -9.36 11.49 9.56
C TRP A 82 -10.07 12.81 9.30
N ASP A 83 -9.73 13.47 8.19
CA ASP A 83 -10.29 14.77 7.82
C ASP A 83 -11.81 14.74 7.57
N LYS A 84 -12.38 13.54 7.38
CA LYS A 84 -13.82 13.28 7.24
C LYS A 84 -14.48 12.85 8.55
N GLY A 85 -13.73 12.81 9.65
CA GLY A 85 -14.21 12.37 10.97
C GLY A 85 -14.54 10.88 11.06
N ALA A 86 -14.05 10.03 10.15
CA ALA A 86 -14.44 8.62 10.11
C ALA A 86 -14.03 7.83 11.37
N TYR A 87 -13.03 8.31 12.10
CA TYR A 87 -12.50 7.73 13.33
C TYR A 87 -13.15 8.30 14.61
N PHE A 88 -13.97 9.34 14.51
CA PHE A 88 -14.60 10.01 15.66
C PHE A 88 -15.93 9.34 16.02
N ARG A 89 -15.89 8.03 16.26
CA ARG A 89 -17.06 7.23 16.62
C ARG A 89 -17.02 6.87 18.09
N ILE A 90 -18.17 6.87 18.75
CA ILE A 90 -18.30 6.58 20.20
C ILE A 90 -17.60 5.26 20.59
N ASN A 91 -17.70 4.23 19.75
CA ASN A 91 -17.08 2.93 20.01
C ASN A 91 -15.55 2.89 19.84
N LEU A 92 -14.94 3.96 19.32
CA LEU A 92 -13.49 4.11 19.20
C LEU A 92 -12.91 5.04 20.27
N LEU A 93 -13.77 5.78 20.99
CA LEU A 93 -13.34 6.66 22.07
C LEU A 93 -13.20 5.86 23.37
N LYS A 94 -12.16 6.18 24.13
CA LYS A 94 -11.97 5.75 25.52
C LYS A 94 -11.99 6.99 26.39
N ASP A 95 -12.83 6.98 27.41
CA ASP A 95 -13.02 8.12 28.31
C ASP A 95 -13.35 9.44 27.58
N GLY A 96 -14.04 9.33 26.43
CA GLY A 96 -14.42 10.47 25.59
C GLY A 96 -13.32 10.99 24.65
N ALA A 97 -12.13 10.38 24.66
CA ALA A 97 -11.00 10.77 23.82
C ALA A 97 -10.58 9.64 22.85
N LEU A 98 -10.01 10.03 21.71
CA LEU A 98 -9.39 9.10 20.78
C LEU A 98 -7.93 8.90 21.15
N ARG A 99 -7.57 7.71 21.64
CA ARG A 99 -6.20 7.38 22.05
C ARG A 99 -5.38 6.83 20.89
N LEU A 100 -4.29 7.52 20.57
CA LEU A 100 -3.39 7.21 19.47
C LEU A 100 -2.00 6.86 19.97
N ILE A 101 -1.38 5.87 19.33
CA ILE A 101 0.02 5.52 19.53
C ILE A 101 0.79 5.98 18.29
N PRO A 102 1.71 6.95 18.40
CA PRO A 102 2.53 7.39 17.29
C PRO A 102 3.65 6.38 17.02
N HIS A 103 3.97 6.20 15.74
CA HIS A 103 5.01 5.30 15.30
C HIS A 103 5.87 5.96 14.21
N PHE A 104 7.16 6.16 14.53
CA PHE A 104 8.15 6.80 13.67
C PHE A 104 9.04 5.74 13.01
N MET A 105 8.96 5.64 11.68
CA MET A 105 9.81 4.75 10.90
C MET A 105 10.89 5.55 10.19
N PRO A 106 12.19 5.21 10.31
CA PRO A 106 13.24 5.93 9.62
C PRO A 106 13.07 5.81 8.10
N ILE A 107 13.14 6.95 7.41
CA ILE A 107 13.13 7.01 5.95
C ILE A 107 14.48 6.47 5.48
N LYS A 108 14.47 5.24 4.95
CA LYS A 108 15.65 4.65 4.31
C LYS A 108 15.96 5.40 3.02
N LEU A 109 16.80 6.43 3.12
CA LEU A 109 17.45 7.03 1.97
C LEU A 109 18.21 5.91 1.26
N ARG A 110 17.79 5.57 0.04
CA ARG A 110 18.51 4.59 -0.77
C ARG A 110 19.92 5.13 -1.00
N ASP A 111 20.92 4.46 -0.43
CA ASP A 111 22.32 4.70 -0.73
C ASP A 111 22.50 4.58 -2.25
N GLY A 112 22.86 5.69 -2.89
CA GLY A 112 23.04 5.76 -4.34
C GLY A 112 22.01 6.60 -5.10
N THR A 113 20.96 7.10 -4.45
CA THR A 113 20.15 8.17 -5.08
C THR A 113 20.97 9.46 -5.02
N PRO A 114 21.38 10.06 -6.15
CA PRO A 114 22.17 11.28 -6.12
C PRO A 114 21.39 12.35 -5.35
N LYS A 115 21.97 12.86 -4.25
CA LYS A 115 21.40 13.99 -3.50
C LYS A 115 21.03 15.05 -4.52
N LYS A 116 19.74 15.35 -4.67
CA LYS A 116 19.29 16.49 -5.47
C LYS A 116 20.10 17.67 -4.97
N ARG A 117 20.97 18.20 -5.83
CA ARG A 117 21.79 19.37 -5.54
C ARG A 117 20.81 20.44 -5.06
N PRO A 118 21.02 21.08 -3.90
CA PRO A 118 20.18 22.18 -3.48
C PRO A 118 20.04 23.14 -4.66
N LEU A 119 18.80 23.45 -5.07
CA LEU A 119 18.61 24.47 -6.09
C LEU A 119 19.35 25.71 -5.61
N PRO A 120 20.26 26.30 -6.40
CA PRO A 120 20.91 27.53 -6.02
C PRO A 120 19.81 28.55 -5.70
N SER A 121 19.84 29.09 -4.48
CA SER A 121 18.93 30.14 -4.06
C SER A 121 18.87 31.20 -5.16
N PRO A 122 17.68 31.67 -5.55
CA PRO A 122 17.54 32.66 -6.62
C PRO A 122 18.38 33.87 -6.24
N THR A 123 19.50 34.02 -6.97
CA THR A 123 20.37 35.19 -6.83
C THR A 123 19.54 36.39 -7.29
N PRO A 124 19.48 37.48 -6.51
CA PRO A 124 18.76 38.68 -6.93
C PRO A 124 19.30 39.13 -8.28
N ALA A 125 18.42 39.29 -9.27
CA ALA A 125 18.79 39.75 -10.60
C ALA A 125 19.37 41.15 -10.50
N GLU A 126 20.70 41.24 -10.54
CA GLU A 126 21.42 42.50 -10.64
C GLU A 126 21.24 43.01 -12.09
N MET A 127 20.42 44.04 -12.21
CA MET A 127 20.18 44.74 -13.47
C MET A 127 21.49 45.35 -13.95
N THR A 128 21.99 44.92 -15.10
CA THR A 128 22.99 45.69 -15.86
C THR A 128 22.63 45.79 -17.34
N PRO A 129 23.00 46.92 -18.00
CA PRO A 129 22.33 47.42 -19.18
C PRO A 129 22.99 46.98 -20.49
N GLU A 130 22.22 47.15 -21.57
CA GLU A 130 22.62 47.06 -22.98
C GLU A 130 24.00 47.68 -23.25
N SER A 131 24.89 46.91 -23.90
CA SER A 131 25.97 47.50 -24.68
C SER A 131 26.52 46.53 -25.74
N SER A 132 26.33 46.94 -27.00
CA SER A 132 27.30 46.89 -28.10
C SER A 132 27.89 45.56 -28.56
N ARG A 133 27.37 45.10 -29.70
CA ARG A 133 28.04 44.28 -30.73
C ARG A 133 29.50 44.74 -31.00
N PRO A 134 30.42 43.81 -31.31
CA PRO A 134 30.92 43.80 -32.69
C PRO A 134 31.15 42.41 -33.32
N LYS A 135 31.29 42.45 -34.65
CA LYS A 135 31.40 41.36 -35.63
C LYS A 135 32.82 40.73 -35.72
N LYS A 136 32.82 39.52 -36.31
CA LYS A 136 33.82 38.88 -37.21
C LYS A 136 35.07 38.23 -36.59
N ARG A 137 35.23 36.91 -36.79
CA ARG A 137 36.01 36.33 -37.92
C ARG A 137 35.90 34.79 -37.95
N ARG A 138 35.72 34.25 -39.16
CA ARG A 138 36.10 32.89 -39.56
C ARG A 138 37.59 32.87 -39.88
N LEU A 139 38.27 31.75 -39.61
CA LEU A 139 39.28 31.18 -40.50
C LEU A 139 39.59 29.73 -40.08
N ASP A 140 39.71 28.90 -41.10
CA ASP A 140 39.82 27.44 -41.11
C ASP A 140 41.25 26.91 -40.85
N ASP A 141 41.30 25.60 -40.58
CA ASP A 141 42.34 24.59 -40.88
C ASP A 141 43.80 24.77 -40.41
N ALA A 142 44.29 23.80 -39.63
CA ALA A 142 45.45 22.95 -40.00
C ALA A 142 45.77 21.87 -38.94
N GLU A 143 45.81 20.62 -39.42
CA GLU A 143 46.72 19.50 -39.15
C GLU A 143 47.21 19.09 -37.74
N LEU A 144 47.13 17.77 -37.55
CA LEU A 144 47.75 16.87 -36.56
C LEU A 144 49.29 16.98 -36.51
N PRO A 145 49.93 16.57 -35.39
CA PRO A 145 50.41 15.18 -35.35
C PRO A 145 50.23 14.45 -34.01
N SER A 146 50.20 13.12 -34.19
CA SER A 146 50.22 12.02 -33.22
C SER A 146 51.37 12.10 -32.19
N ALA A 147 51.10 11.75 -30.92
CA ALA A 147 51.90 10.79 -30.14
C ALA A 147 51.46 10.68 -28.65
N LEU A 148 51.20 9.43 -28.28
CA LEU A 148 51.58 8.74 -27.03
C LEU A 148 50.96 9.14 -25.67
N ALA A 149 50.20 8.17 -25.16
CA ALA A 149 50.14 7.63 -23.80
C ALA A 149 49.79 8.59 -22.65
N ILE A 150 48.68 8.29 -21.95
CA ILE A 150 48.55 8.35 -20.47
C ILE A 150 47.20 7.70 -20.06
N VAL A 151 47.31 6.64 -19.26
CA VAL A 151 46.45 6.21 -18.14
C VAL A 151 44.93 6.18 -18.37
N GLY A 152 44.40 4.96 -18.46
CA GLY A 152 42.97 4.67 -18.44
C GLY A 152 42.29 5.11 -17.14
N THR A 153 41.50 6.17 -17.25
CA THR A 153 40.43 6.50 -16.30
C THR A 153 39.22 5.60 -16.57
N PRO A 154 38.53 5.07 -15.53
CA PRO A 154 37.31 4.31 -15.73
C PRO A 154 36.24 5.22 -16.35
N GLU A 155 35.89 4.94 -17.61
CA GLU A 155 34.79 5.60 -18.30
C GLU A 155 33.51 5.40 -17.50
N LYS A 156 32.98 6.50 -16.95
CA LYS A 156 31.62 6.54 -16.45
C LYS A 156 30.70 6.20 -17.62
N PRO A 157 29.80 5.21 -17.49
CA PRO A 157 28.81 4.94 -18.53
C PRO A 157 28.00 6.23 -18.76
N LEU A 158 28.13 6.79 -19.96
CA LEU A 158 27.27 7.85 -20.47
C LEU A 158 25.87 7.22 -20.60
N VAL A 159 25.06 7.38 -19.56
CA VAL A 159 23.63 7.05 -19.64
C VAL A 159 23.02 7.98 -20.67
N SER A 160 22.50 7.41 -21.75
CA SER A 160 21.94 8.19 -22.84
C SER A 160 20.67 8.92 -22.34
N PRO A 161 20.41 10.16 -22.79
CA PRO A 161 19.19 10.90 -22.40
C PRO A 161 17.87 10.19 -22.77
N VAL A 162 17.93 9.13 -23.59
CA VAL A 162 16.77 8.36 -24.04
C VAL A 162 16.28 7.40 -22.94
N ASP A 163 17.18 6.89 -22.10
CA ASP A 163 16.85 5.88 -21.07
C ASP A 163 16.07 6.47 -19.89
N VAL A 164 16.24 7.77 -19.61
CA VAL A 164 15.55 8.46 -18.51
C VAL A 164 14.08 8.69 -18.84
N ALA A 165 13.77 9.03 -20.10
CA ALA A 165 12.40 9.29 -20.54
C ALA A 165 11.55 8.01 -20.58
N GLU A 166 12.14 6.87 -20.97
CA GLU A 166 11.43 5.58 -20.95
C GLU A 166 11.15 5.11 -19.52
N GLN A 167 12.07 5.35 -18.59
CA GLN A 167 11.88 4.97 -17.19
C GLN A 167 10.81 5.83 -16.50
N GLU A 168 10.77 7.14 -16.76
CA GLU A 168 9.70 8.01 -16.26
C GLU A 168 8.33 7.67 -16.87
N ALA A 169 8.27 7.34 -18.17
CA ALA A 169 7.04 6.89 -18.82
C ALA A 169 6.52 5.57 -18.22
N PHE A 170 7.41 4.62 -17.92
CA PHE A 170 7.07 3.36 -17.28
C PHE A 170 6.58 3.53 -15.83
N GLU A 171 7.21 4.42 -15.05
CA GLU A 171 6.78 4.74 -13.69
C GLU A 171 5.43 5.47 -13.67
N LEU A 172 5.18 6.39 -14.62
CA LEU A 172 3.91 7.09 -14.77
C LEU A 172 2.77 6.13 -15.15
N GLU A 173 3.05 5.16 -16.04
CA GLU A 173 2.12 4.10 -16.42
C GLU A 173 1.80 3.16 -15.25
N GLN A 174 2.81 2.76 -14.45
CA GLN A 174 2.57 2.00 -13.21
C GLN A 174 1.76 2.80 -12.17
N SER A 175 2.03 4.10 -12.04
CA SER A 175 1.31 4.98 -11.11
C SER A 175 -0.15 5.18 -11.55
N ARG A 176 -0.40 5.33 -12.86
CA ARG A 176 -1.76 5.32 -13.44
C ARG A 176 -2.48 4.00 -13.20
N ARG A 177 -1.81 2.85 -13.36
CA ARG A 177 -2.41 1.52 -13.06
C ARG A 177 -2.76 1.35 -11.58
N LYS A 178 -1.89 1.78 -10.67
CA LYS A 178 -2.16 1.80 -9.21
C LYS A 178 -3.31 2.75 -8.85
N SER A 179 -3.38 3.91 -9.50
CA SER A 179 -4.48 4.87 -9.35
C SER A 179 -5.82 4.30 -9.83
N THR A 180 -5.82 3.56 -10.94
CA THR A 180 -7.02 2.94 -11.51
C THR A 180 -7.54 1.78 -10.65
N LEU A 181 -6.65 0.95 -10.10
CA LEU A 181 -6.97 -0.11 -9.13
C LEU A 181 -7.55 0.45 -7.81
N ASN A 182 -7.02 1.58 -7.31
CA ASN A 182 -7.59 2.27 -6.13
C ASN A 182 -8.96 2.89 -6.40
N ARG A 183 -9.32 3.13 -7.67
CA ARG A 183 -10.60 3.72 -8.07
C ARG A 183 -11.73 2.70 -8.19
N MET A 184 -11.42 1.40 -8.15
CA MET A 184 -12.40 0.30 -8.14
C MET A 184 -12.90 -0.07 -6.75
N ASN A 185 -12.74 0.83 -5.77
CA ASN A 185 -13.51 0.82 -4.52
C ASN A 185 -14.92 1.35 -4.83
N THR A 186 -15.61 0.69 -5.77
CA THR A 186 -17.03 0.90 -6.00
C THR A 186 -17.75 0.52 -4.72
N ASP A 187 -18.55 1.46 -4.23
CA ASP A 187 -19.50 1.24 -3.16
C ASP A 187 -20.15 -0.15 -3.34
N PRO A 188 -19.93 -1.11 -2.42
CA PRO A 188 -20.41 -2.49 -2.58
C PRO A 188 -21.94 -2.54 -2.75
N THR A 189 -22.66 -1.49 -2.33
CA THR A 189 -24.11 -1.35 -2.52
C THR A 189 -24.53 -1.00 -3.95
N LYS A 190 -23.60 -0.53 -4.80
CA LYS A 190 -23.85 -0.24 -6.23
C LYS A 190 -23.57 -1.42 -7.14
N PHE A 191 -22.87 -2.43 -6.65
CA PHE A 191 -22.64 -3.65 -7.39
C PHE A 191 -23.96 -4.44 -7.48
N LYS A 192 -24.62 -4.35 -8.64
CA LYS A 192 -25.76 -5.22 -8.98
C LYS A 192 -25.25 -6.24 -9.99
N PRO A 193 -24.85 -7.45 -9.58
CA PRO A 193 -24.43 -8.49 -10.52
C PRO A 193 -25.62 -8.81 -11.41
N LYS A 194 -25.65 -8.23 -12.60
CA LYS A 194 -26.59 -8.62 -13.64
C LYS A 194 -26.12 -9.97 -14.17
N ALA A 195 -26.87 -11.02 -13.81
CA ALA A 195 -26.84 -12.35 -14.42
C ALA A 195 -25.66 -13.27 -14.06
N THR A 196 -25.24 -13.35 -12.79
CA THR A 196 -24.47 -14.51 -12.33
C THR A 196 -25.44 -15.63 -11.90
N ALA A 197 -25.10 -16.88 -12.22
CA ALA A 197 -25.87 -18.02 -11.71
C ALA A 197 -25.80 -17.99 -10.17
N PRO A 198 -26.92 -18.22 -9.45
CA PRO A 198 -26.91 -18.18 -8.00
C PRO A 198 -25.94 -19.22 -7.43
N LEU A 199 -25.37 -18.92 -6.26
CA LEU A 199 -24.59 -19.89 -5.51
C LEU A 199 -25.40 -21.19 -5.29
N PRO A 200 -24.74 -22.36 -5.27
CA PRO A 200 -25.38 -23.60 -4.83
C PRO A 200 -26.04 -23.40 -3.46
N ARG A 201 -27.19 -24.08 -3.22
CA ARG A 201 -27.97 -23.90 -1.98
C ARG A 201 -27.17 -24.21 -0.71
N ASP A 202 -26.16 -25.07 -0.81
CA ASP A 202 -25.27 -25.43 0.28
C ASP A 202 -24.03 -24.52 0.40
N ALA A 203 -23.82 -23.58 -0.51
CA ALA A 203 -22.73 -22.60 -0.43
C ALA A 203 -23.10 -21.43 0.48
N THR A 204 -23.31 -21.73 1.77
CA THR A 204 -23.57 -20.75 2.82
C THR A 204 -22.27 -20.25 3.45
N TYR A 205 -22.33 -19.13 4.17
CA TYR A 205 -21.16 -18.63 4.92
C TYR A 205 -20.64 -19.63 5.95
N SER A 206 -21.53 -20.32 6.67
CA SER A 206 -21.14 -21.35 7.65
C SER A 206 -20.39 -22.50 6.98
N ASN A 207 -20.88 -22.97 5.83
CA ASN A 207 -20.20 -24.02 5.08
C ASN A 207 -18.87 -23.51 4.49
N TRP A 208 -18.83 -22.26 4.03
CA TRP A 208 -17.58 -21.63 3.61
C TRP A 208 -16.52 -21.65 4.72
N LYS A 209 -16.90 -21.31 5.96
CA LYS A 209 -15.97 -21.30 7.09
C LYS A 209 -15.41 -22.70 7.37
N ILE A 210 -16.28 -23.71 7.41
CA ILE A 210 -15.91 -25.11 7.60
C ILE A 210 -14.97 -25.57 6.47
N ASP A 211 -15.36 -25.35 5.22
CA ASP A 211 -14.60 -25.75 4.02
C ASP A 211 -13.23 -25.05 3.97
N PHE A 212 -13.17 -23.78 4.40
CA PHE A 212 -11.95 -22.98 4.46
C PHE A 212 -10.98 -23.46 5.55
N GLU A 213 -11.46 -23.69 6.77
CA GLU A 213 -10.66 -24.22 7.87
C GLU A 213 -10.13 -25.63 7.55
N ASP A 214 -10.97 -26.48 6.95
CA ASP A 214 -10.57 -27.81 6.49
C ASP A 214 -9.51 -27.74 5.39
N ALA A 215 -9.64 -26.82 4.44
CA ALA A 215 -8.62 -26.60 3.41
C ALA A 215 -7.28 -26.13 4.01
N ILE A 216 -7.30 -25.25 5.02
CA ILE A 216 -6.08 -24.84 5.74
C ILE A 216 -5.44 -26.05 6.42
N ARG A 217 -6.22 -26.82 7.17
CA ARG A 217 -5.75 -28.02 7.88
C ARG A 217 -5.10 -29.02 6.93
N ARG A 218 -5.82 -29.41 5.86
CA ARG A 218 -5.29 -30.34 4.85
C ARG A 218 -3.98 -29.86 4.24
N ARG A 219 -3.86 -28.55 3.98
CA ARG A 219 -2.64 -27.99 3.40
C ARG A 219 -1.45 -28.02 4.37
N ILE A 220 -1.72 -27.73 5.64
CA ILE A 220 -0.71 -27.82 6.71
C ILE A 220 -0.24 -29.27 6.87
N GLU A 221 -1.18 -30.22 6.93
CA GLU A 221 -0.89 -31.66 7.05
C GLU A 221 -0.03 -32.14 5.87
N GLN A 222 -0.41 -31.81 4.63
CA GLN A 222 0.36 -32.17 3.43
C GLN A 222 1.78 -31.60 3.41
N ALA A 223 1.97 -30.39 3.92
CA ALA A 223 3.28 -29.73 3.90
C ALA A 223 4.22 -30.22 5.02
N HIS A 224 3.66 -30.85 6.07
CA HIS A 224 4.36 -31.06 7.34
C HIS A 224 4.04 -32.40 7.99
N GLU A 225 4.02 -33.50 7.23
CA GLU A 225 4.00 -34.85 7.83
C GLU A 225 5.10 -34.96 8.92
N GLY A 226 4.68 -34.89 10.20
CA GLY A 226 5.54 -35.04 11.38
C GLY A 226 6.07 -33.76 12.07
N ILE A 227 5.72 -32.53 11.66
CA ILE A 227 6.26 -31.30 12.30
C ILE A 227 5.13 -30.38 12.79
N ALA A 228 5.12 -30.06 14.10
CA ALA A 228 4.19 -29.10 14.67
C ALA A 228 4.40 -27.70 14.05
N VAL A 229 3.31 -27.10 13.54
CA VAL A 229 3.37 -25.81 12.85
C VAL A 229 2.88 -24.69 13.76
N ASP A 230 3.74 -23.69 13.96
CA ASP A 230 3.36 -22.42 14.59
C ASP A 230 2.34 -21.67 13.70
N THR A 231 1.21 -21.31 14.31
CA THR A 231 0.07 -20.62 13.70
C THR A 231 0.40 -19.20 13.22
N ASN A 232 1.48 -18.57 13.71
CA ASN A 232 1.90 -17.23 13.31
C ASN A 232 2.98 -17.21 12.21
N SER A 233 3.41 -18.37 11.74
CA SER A 233 4.47 -18.48 10.75
C SER A 233 4.01 -18.06 9.34
N GLY A 234 4.97 -17.72 8.47
CA GLY A 234 4.71 -17.49 7.04
C GLY A 234 3.96 -18.65 6.36
N LYS A 235 4.07 -19.86 6.92
CA LYS A 235 3.34 -21.06 6.47
C LYS A 235 1.84 -20.94 6.65
N ALA A 236 1.38 -20.40 7.78
CA ALA A 236 -0.05 -20.19 8.02
C ALA A 236 -0.64 -19.18 7.02
N LYS A 237 0.10 -18.12 6.69
CA LYS A 237 -0.28 -17.15 5.64
C LYS A 237 -0.39 -17.82 4.28
N TRP A 238 0.55 -18.69 3.94
CA TRP A 238 0.55 -19.44 2.69
C TRP A 238 -0.63 -20.44 2.62
N ALA A 239 -0.86 -21.22 3.69
CA ALA A 239 -1.99 -22.15 3.76
C ALA A 239 -3.35 -21.43 3.60
N ARG A 240 -3.52 -20.25 4.23
CA ARG A 240 -4.73 -19.41 4.05
C ARG A 240 -4.90 -18.94 2.59
N ARG A 241 -3.81 -18.55 1.90
CA ARG A 241 -3.89 -18.17 0.47
C ARG A 241 -4.34 -19.35 -0.39
N TRP A 242 -3.78 -20.52 -0.13
CA TRP A 242 -4.13 -21.75 -0.84
C TRP A 242 -5.59 -22.15 -0.59
N ALA A 243 -6.06 -22.08 0.66
CA ALA A 243 -7.45 -22.33 1.01
C ALA A 243 -8.41 -21.38 0.27
N HIS A 244 -8.08 -20.09 0.16
CA HIS A 244 -8.89 -19.18 -0.66
C HIS A 244 -8.91 -19.59 -2.14
N ALA A 245 -7.78 -20.03 -2.71
CA ALA A 245 -7.75 -20.51 -4.09
C ALA A 245 -8.68 -21.71 -4.27
N GLN A 246 -8.65 -22.69 -3.36
CA GLN A 246 -9.55 -23.85 -3.36
C GLN A 246 -11.03 -23.45 -3.29
N MET A 247 -11.39 -22.50 -2.41
CA MET A 247 -12.77 -22.05 -2.31
C MET A 247 -13.26 -21.43 -3.63
N ILE A 248 -12.41 -20.65 -4.31
CA ILE A 248 -12.71 -20.05 -5.62
C ILE A 248 -12.81 -21.11 -6.73
N GLY A 249 -11.92 -22.11 -6.72
CA GLY A 249 -11.96 -23.22 -7.67
C GLY A 249 -13.19 -24.11 -7.51
N GLY A 250 -13.73 -24.16 -6.30
CA GLY A 250 -14.92 -24.93 -5.93
C GLY A 250 -16.24 -24.17 -6.10
N LYS A 251 -17.17 -24.45 -5.17
CA LYS A 251 -18.56 -23.98 -5.20
C LYS A 251 -18.76 -22.50 -4.85
N PHE A 252 -17.73 -21.83 -4.32
CA PHE A 252 -17.81 -20.42 -3.90
C PHE A 252 -17.27 -19.44 -4.93
N GLY A 253 -16.78 -19.93 -6.08
CA GLY A 253 -16.26 -19.08 -7.14
C GLY A 253 -16.95 -19.27 -8.48
N MET A 254 -16.74 -18.29 -9.34
CA MET A 254 -17.30 -18.19 -10.67
C MET A 254 -16.23 -17.72 -11.67
N LEU A 255 -16.49 -17.83 -12.96
CA LEU A 255 -15.63 -17.25 -13.99
C LEU A 255 -15.63 -15.72 -13.88
N ALA A 256 -14.45 -15.12 -13.92
CA ALA A 256 -14.31 -13.67 -14.03
C ALA A 256 -14.88 -13.20 -15.38
N LEU A 257 -15.60 -12.08 -15.40
CA LEU A 257 -16.11 -11.50 -16.65
C LEU A 257 -14.98 -11.04 -17.55
N VAL A 258 -13.91 -10.53 -16.94
CA VAL A 258 -12.66 -10.19 -17.60
C VAL A 258 -11.53 -10.98 -16.94
N PRO A 259 -10.91 -11.94 -17.65
CA PRO A 259 -9.80 -12.70 -17.10
C PRO A 259 -8.61 -11.77 -16.83
N CYS A 260 -7.86 -12.03 -15.76
CA CYS A 260 -6.63 -11.31 -15.51
C CYS A 260 -5.60 -11.56 -16.64
N THR A 261 -4.67 -10.63 -16.84
CA THR A 261 -3.61 -10.70 -17.87
C THR A 261 -2.84 -12.02 -17.78
N HIS A 262 -2.61 -12.53 -16.57
CA HIS A 262 -1.89 -13.78 -16.35
C HIS A 262 -2.70 -15.01 -16.82
N CYS A 263 -3.97 -15.11 -16.46
CA CYS A 263 -4.84 -16.21 -16.91
C CYS A 263 -5.13 -16.13 -18.42
N ALA A 264 -5.33 -14.92 -18.96
CA ALA A 264 -5.53 -14.71 -20.39
C ALA A 264 -4.33 -15.18 -21.21
N ARG A 265 -3.11 -14.81 -20.81
CA ARG A 265 -1.88 -15.27 -21.48
C ARG A 265 -1.68 -16.78 -21.38
N ALA A 266 -2.06 -17.36 -20.24
CA ALA A 266 -1.97 -18.80 -20.03
C ALA A 266 -3.08 -19.61 -20.72
N GLY A 267 -4.05 -18.96 -21.39
CA GLY A 267 -5.21 -19.63 -21.98
C GLY A 267 -6.07 -20.36 -20.93
N ALA A 268 -6.07 -19.88 -19.68
CA ALA A 268 -6.69 -20.57 -18.56
C ALA A 268 -7.94 -19.84 -18.06
N ALA A 269 -8.87 -20.62 -17.52
CA ALA A 269 -10.04 -20.07 -16.85
C ALA A 269 -9.60 -19.18 -15.67
N CYS A 270 -10.07 -17.93 -15.65
CA CYS A 270 -9.86 -17.02 -14.54
C CYS A 270 -11.06 -17.10 -13.62
N ARG A 271 -10.90 -17.66 -12.42
CA ARG A 271 -11.99 -17.77 -11.43
C ARG A 271 -11.80 -16.80 -10.29
N VAL A 272 -12.89 -16.19 -9.84
CA VAL A 272 -12.99 -15.25 -8.72
C VAL A 272 -14.12 -15.68 -7.81
N TYR A 273 -14.16 -15.18 -6.57
CA TYR A 273 -15.27 -15.48 -5.68
C TYR A 273 -16.61 -15.01 -6.26
N HIS A 274 -17.69 -15.74 -5.98
CA HIS A 274 -19.02 -15.29 -6.32
C HIS A 274 -19.37 -14.00 -5.55
N PRO A 275 -20.06 -13.02 -6.16
CA PRO A 275 -20.43 -11.79 -5.49
C PRO A 275 -21.29 -11.94 -4.23
N ASP A 276 -22.13 -12.96 -4.16
CA ASP A 276 -22.91 -13.26 -2.94
C ASP A 276 -22.00 -13.60 -1.74
N CYS A 277 -20.74 -13.96 -1.98
CA CYS A 277 -19.74 -14.14 -0.94
C CYS A 277 -19.16 -12.79 -0.46
N CYS A 278 -19.46 -11.65 -1.10
CA CYS A 278 -18.93 -10.33 -0.75
C CYS A 278 -19.35 -9.79 0.59
N GLU A 279 -20.51 -10.23 1.08
CA GLU A 279 -21.02 -9.82 2.38
C GLU A 279 -20.43 -10.66 3.53
N TRP A 280 -19.65 -11.70 3.22
CA TRP A 280 -19.11 -12.62 4.22
C TRP A 280 -17.82 -12.09 4.84
N ASP A 281 -17.75 -12.12 6.18
CA ASP A 281 -16.56 -11.76 6.96
C ASP A 281 -15.50 -12.86 6.91
N MET A 282 -14.76 -12.95 5.79
CA MET A 282 -13.76 -14.00 5.65
C MET A 282 -12.41 -13.57 6.24
N GLU A 283 -11.85 -14.40 7.12
CA GLU A 283 -10.59 -14.12 7.81
C GLU A 283 -9.40 -13.89 6.88
N GLY A 284 -8.41 -13.12 7.37
CA GLY A 284 -7.15 -12.87 6.66
C GLY A 284 -7.26 -11.78 5.60
N ARG A 285 -8.35 -11.00 5.60
CA ARG A 285 -8.57 -9.86 4.72
C ARG A 285 -8.12 -8.56 5.37
N SER A 286 -7.28 -7.82 4.66
CA SER A 286 -7.33 -6.37 4.81
C SER A 286 -8.50 -5.85 3.96
N PRO A 287 -9.14 -4.73 4.33
CA PRO A 287 -10.16 -4.08 3.51
C PRO A 287 -9.70 -3.73 2.08
N GLU A 288 -8.39 -3.74 1.83
CA GLU A 288 -7.74 -3.49 0.53
C GLU A 288 -7.55 -4.76 -0.30
N ASN A 289 -7.68 -5.94 0.31
CA ASN A 289 -7.60 -7.27 -0.33
C ASN A 289 -8.99 -7.93 -0.42
N GLN A 290 -10.03 -7.11 -0.52
CA GLN A 290 -11.39 -7.61 -0.72
C GLN A 290 -11.46 -8.46 -1.99
N LEU A 291 -12.41 -9.38 -1.97
CA LEU A 291 -12.72 -10.38 -2.99
C LEU A 291 -12.55 -9.82 -4.41
N GLY A 292 -11.99 -10.63 -5.31
CA GLY A 292 -11.78 -10.28 -6.72
C GLY A 292 -10.38 -9.82 -7.10
N TRP A 293 -9.60 -9.28 -6.17
CA TRP A 293 -8.27 -8.73 -6.50
C TRP A 293 -7.26 -9.78 -6.94
N ARG A 294 -7.49 -11.05 -6.59
CA ARG A 294 -6.72 -12.17 -7.12
C ARG A 294 -7.64 -13.32 -7.44
N CYS A 295 -7.54 -13.80 -8.67
CA CYS A 295 -8.16 -15.04 -9.11
C CYS A 295 -7.54 -16.25 -8.41
N GLU A 296 -8.22 -17.40 -8.48
CA GLU A 296 -7.75 -18.70 -7.98
C GLU A 296 -6.26 -18.95 -8.29
N ARG A 297 -5.91 -18.91 -9.58
CA ARG A 297 -4.56 -19.24 -10.06
C ARG A 297 -3.51 -18.25 -9.58
N CYS A 298 -3.80 -16.96 -9.59
CA CYS A 298 -2.86 -15.94 -9.13
C CYS A 298 -2.68 -15.95 -7.60
N ARG A 299 -3.61 -16.55 -6.83
CA ARG A 299 -3.41 -16.78 -5.39
C ARG A 299 -2.44 -17.93 -5.14
N GLU A 300 -2.55 -19.00 -5.92
CA GLU A 300 -1.70 -20.19 -5.81
C GLU A 300 -0.24 -19.88 -6.17
N ILE A 301 0.00 -19.09 -7.22
CA ILE A 301 1.35 -18.76 -7.71
C ILE A 301 2.05 -17.72 -6.83
N SER A 302 1.30 -16.90 -6.08
CA SER A 302 1.90 -15.81 -5.32
C SER A 302 2.56 -16.29 -4.03
N ASP A 303 3.74 -16.87 -4.18
CA ASP A 303 4.71 -16.90 -3.10
C ASP A 303 5.18 -15.46 -2.82
N SER A 304 5.56 -15.18 -1.58
CA SER A 304 5.92 -13.83 -1.11
C SER A 304 7.03 -13.14 -1.92
N ASN A 305 7.76 -13.88 -2.76
CA ASN A 305 8.86 -13.37 -3.58
C ASN A 305 8.52 -13.21 -5.07
N SER A 306 7.32 -13.58 -5.53
CA SER A 306 7.03 -13.45 -6.96
C SER A 306 6.78 -11.98 -7.32
N THR A 307 7.65 -11.40 -8.15
CA THR A 307 7.42 -10.16 -8.91
C THR A 307 6.32 -10.30 -9.96
N ALA A 308 5.63 -11.44 -10.00
CA ALA A 308 4.48 -11.68 -10.86
C ALA A 308 3.48 -10.54 -10.68
N GLY A 309 3.26 -9.80 -11.77
CA GLY A 309 2.40 -8.62 -11.81
C GLY A 309 1.08 -8.88 -11.09
N GLY A 310 0.60 -7.87 -10.37
CA GLY A 310 -0.65 -7.96 -9.61
C GLY A 310 -1.77 -8.53 -10.48
N CYS A 311 -2.63 -9.37 -9.89
CA CYS A 311 -3.79 -9.87 -10.59
C CYS A 311 -4.77 -8.72 -10.80
N ASP A 312 -5.20 -8.55 -12.05
CA ASP A 312 -6.12 -7.54 -12.55
C ASP A 312 -7.45 -8.16 -12.99
N ALA A 313 -7.87 -9.26 -12.35
CA ALA A 313 -9.16 -9.86 -12.62
C ALA A 313 -10.28 -8.88 -12.24
N GLN A 314 -11.28 -8.73 -13.10
CA GLN A 314 -12.40 -7.82 -12.86
C GLN A 314 -13.73 -8.58 -12.85
N PHE A 315 -14.62 -8.14 -11.96
CA PHE A 315 -16.02 -8.57 -11.91
C PHE A 315 -16.90 -7.86 -12.92
N GLU A 316 -16.41 -6.76 -13.49
CA GLU A 316 -17.12 -5.90 -14.41
C GLU A 316 -16.28 -5.75 -15.70
N LYS A 317 -16.95 -5.36 -16.78
CA LYS A 317 -16.30 -5.02 -18.06
C LYS A 317 -16.00 -3.54 -18.13
#